data_AF-A0A966TIZ5-F1
#
_entry.id   AF-A0A966TIZ5-F1
#
_cell.length_a   1.000
_cell.length_b   1.000
_cell.length_c   1.000
_cell.angle_alpha   90.00
_cell.angle_beta   90.00
_cell.angle_gamma   90.00
#
_symmetry.space_group_name_H-M   'P 1'
#
loop_
_entity.id
_entity.type
_entity.pdbx_description
1 polymer ?
#
loop_
_entity_poly.entity_id
_entity_poly.type
_entity_poly.pdbx_seq_one_letter_code
_entity_poly.pdbx_strand_id
1 'polypeptide(L)'
;MLTLRLDAELEAQLNNLAVLTGTSKSELARQALQAHVFKLQWEAAATPLAPHFMAAGVYSDDDVMKLCDSYRQERREINQSRNTKP
;
A
#
# COMPACT_ATOMS: atom_id res chain seq x y z
N MET A 1 -0.36 -16.69 -18.15
CA MET A 1 -1.81 -16.56 -17.91
C MET A 1 -2.15 -17.42 -16.70
N LEU A 2 -2.67 -16.81 -15.64
CA LEU A 2 -3.06 -17.51 -14.41
C LEU A 2 -4.59 -17.65 -14.41
N THR A 3 -5.11 -18.84 -14.17
CA THR A 3 -6.54 -19.09 -14.04
C THR A 3 -6.82 -19.51 -12.60
N LEU A 4 -7.69 -18.77 -11.93
CA LEU A 4 -8.07 -19.02 -10.53
C LEU A 4 -9.52 -19.45 -10.50
N ARG A 5 -9.82 -20.48 -9.70
CA ARG A 5 -11.20 -20.81 -9.34
C ARG A 5 -11.52 -20.08 -8.05
N LEU A 6 -12.57 -19.26 -8.10
CA LEU A 6 -13.10 -18.56 -6.94
C LEU A 6 -14.37 -19.28 -6.50
N ASP A 7 -14.66 -19.22 -5.21
CA ASP A 7 -16.00 -19.58 -4.75
C ASP A 7 -17.04 -18.56 -5.24
N ALA A 8 -18.31 -18.96 -5.22
CA ALA A 8 -19.40 -18.16 -5.76
C ALA A 8 -19.60 -16.83 -5.00
N GLU A 9 -19.27 -16.79 -3.71
CA GLU A 9 -19.43 -15.60 -2.88
C GLU A 9 -18.39 -14.53 -3.26
N LEU A 10 -17.12 -14.92 -3.34
CA LEU A 10 -16.02 -14.05 -3.72
C LEU A 10 -16.18 -13.55 -5.16
N GLU A 11 -16.67 -14.38 -6.07
CA GLU A 11 -16.99 -13.94 -7.43
C GLU A 11 -18.11 -12.87 -7.44
N ALA A 12 -19.15 -13.04 -6.62
CA ALA A 12 -20.21 -12.04 -6.49
C ALA A 12 -19.68 -10.71 -5.89
N GLN A 13 -18.83 -10.79 -4.87
CA GLN A 13 -18.20 -9.61 -4.27
C GLN A 13 -17.32 -8.85 -5.29
N LEU A 14 -16.52 -9.57 -6.08
CA LEU A 14 -15.70 -8.96 -7.15
C LEU A 14 -16.55 -8.34 -8.26
N ASN A 15 -17.66 -8.98 -8.65
CA ASN A 15 -18.60 -8.39 -9.61
C ASN A 15 -19.18 -7.07 -9.07
N ASN A 16 -19.61 -7.05 -7.81
CA ASN A 16 -20.17 -5.85 -7.19
C ASN A 16 -19.14 -4.71 -7.13
N LEU A 17 -17.91 -5.01 -6.72
CA LEU A 17 -16.82 -4.04 -6.71
C LEU A 17 -16.47 -3.54 -8.11
N ALA A 18 -16.48 -4.42 -9.12
CA ALA A 18 -16.25 -4.03 -10.51
C ALA A 18 -17.29 -2.99 -10.99
N VAL A 19 -18.56 -3.22 -10.66
CA VAL A 19 -19.65 -2.28 -10.98
C VAL A 19 -19.48 -0.95 -10.25
N LEU A 20 -19.19 -0.99 -8.95
CA LEU A 20 -19.06 0.23 -8.12
C LEU A 20 -17.86 1.10 -8.51
N THR A 21 -16.75 0.48 -8.89
CA THR A 21 -15.49 1.18 -9.19
C THR A 21 -15.31 1.49 -10.68
N GLY A 22 -16.15 0.91 -11.55
CA GLY A 22 -15.98 0.99 -13.01
C GLY A 22 -14.73 0.28 -13.53
N THR A 23 -14.14 -0.63 -12.74
CA THR A 23 -12.93 -1.38 -13.11
C THR A 23 -13.25 -2.85 -13.40
N SER A 24 -12.43 -3.50 -14.22
CA SER A 24 -12.66 -4.91 -14.56
C SER A 24 -12.35 -5.84 -13.38
N LYS A 25 -13.06 -6.98 -13.30
CA LYS A 25 -12.76 -8.03 -12.30
C LYS A 25 -11.29 -8.44 -12.29
N SER A 26 -10.70 -8.64 -13.46
CA SER A 26 -9.31 -9.07 -13.60
C SER A 26 -8.33 -8.01 -13.10
N GLU A 27 -8.69 -6.73 -13.23
CA GLU A 27 -7.90 -5.62 -12.70
C GLU A 27 -7.97 -5.59 -11.17
N LEU A 28 -9.17 -5.67 -10.61
CA LEU A 28 -9.37 -5.74 -9.15
C LEU A 28 -8.64 -6.94 -8.53
N ALA A 29 -8.76 -8.11 -9.14
CA ALA A 29 -8.04 -9.30 -8.71
C ALA A 29 -6.52 -9.11 -8.78
N ARG A 30 -6.02 -8.46 -9.84
CA ARG A 30 -4.59 -8.15 -9.97
C ARG A 30 -4.11 -7.21 -8.87
N GLN A 31 -4.85 -6.15 -8.60
CA GLN A 31 -4.51 -5.18 -7.54
C GLN A 31 -4.52 -5.83 -6.17
N ALA A 32 -5.53 -6.66 -5.88
CA ALA A 32 -5.61 -7.41 -4.63
C ALA A 32 -4.42 -8.37 -4.47
N LEU A 33 -4.08 -9.12 -5.52
CA LEU A 33 -2.92 -10.02 -5.50
C LEU A 33 -1.60 -9.25 -5.32
N GLN A 34 -1.42 -8.12 -6.01
CA GLN A 34 -0.24 -7.27 -5.84
C GLN A 34 -0.12 -6.75 -4.42
N ALA A 35 -1.21 -6.24 -3.84
CA ALA A 35 -1.25 -5.76 -2.47
C ALA A 35 -0.93 -6.89 -1.47
N HIS A 36 -1.47 -8.09 -1.70
CA HIS A 36 -1.20 -9.24 -0.85
C HIS A 36 0.27 -9.69 -0.91
N VAL A 37 0.83 -9.80 -2.11
CA VAL A 37 2.25 -10.15 -2.30
C VAL A 37 3.15 -9.10 -1.65
N PHE A 38 2.86 -7.81 -1.86
CA PHE A 38 3.62 -6.72 -1.25
C PHE A 38 3.57 -6.80 0.28
N LYS A 39 2.40 -7.06 0.87
CA LYS A 39 2.26 -7.23 2.31
C LYS A 39 3.14 -8.38 2.83
N LEU A 40 3.11 -9.54 2.17
CA LEU A 40 3.92 -10.69 2.57
C LEU A 40 5.43 -10.39 2.47
N GLN A 41 5.85 -9.71 1.40
CA GLN A 41 7.24 -9.28 1.24
C GLN A 41 7.65 -8.28 2.32
N TRP A 42 6.77 -7.33 2.63
CA TRP A 42 6.98 -6.35 3.69
C TRP A 42 7.12 -7.01 5.05
N GLU A 43 6.22 -7.92 5.43
CA GLU A 43 6.28 -8.63 6.72
C GLU A 43 7.58 -9.44 6.87
N ALA A 44 7.99 -10.11 5.80
CA ALA A 44 9.26 -10.83 5.77
C ALA A 44 10.48 -9.89 5.93
N ALA A 45 10.45 -8.70 5.32
CA ALA A 45 11.52 -7.72 5.40
C ALA A 45 11.51 -6.90 6.71
N ALA A 46 10.34 -6.66 7.29
CA ALA A 46 10.17 -5.86 8.51
C ALA A 46 10.75 -6.56 9.74
N THR A 47 10.66 -7.89 9.81
CA THR A 47 11.14 -8.69 10.94
C THR A 47 12.64 -8.46 11.24
N PRO A 48 13.58 -8.57 10.28
CA PRO A 48 14.99 -8.25 10.54
C PRO A 48 15.26 -6.75 10.74
N LEU A 49 14.36 -5.87 10.29
CA LEU A 49 14.50 -4.42 10.44
C LEU A 49 13.96 -3.88 11.77
N ALA A 50 13.16 -4.68 12.50
CA ALA A 50 12.55 -4.28 13.77
C ALA A 50 13.57 -3.71 14.80
N PRO A 51 14.78 -4.27 14.99
CA PRO A 51 15.78 -3.68 15.88
C PRO A 51 16.22 -2.27 15.47
N HIS A 52 16.30 -2.00 14.16
CA HIS A 52 16.66 -0.69 13.64
C HIS A 52 15.53 0.33 13.83
N PHE A 53 14.28 -0.08 13.62
CA PHE A 53 13.11 0.76 13.89
C PHE A 53 12.99 1.11 15.38
N MET A 54 13.20 0.13 16.26
CA MET A 54 13.24 0.37 17.70
C MET A 54 14.36 1.34 18.09
N ALA A 55 15.59 1.16 17.56
CA ALA A 55 16.69 2.09 17.81
C ALA A 55 16.39 3.51 17.28
N ALA A 56 15.59 3.64 16.22
CA ALA A 56 15.13 4.91 15.68
C ALA A 56 13.92 5.51 16.44
N GLY A 57 13.42 4.84 17.48
CA GLY A 57 12.29 5.31 18.28
C GLY A 57 10.91 4.99 17.71
N VAL A 58 10.81 4.09 16.73
CA VAL A 58 9.56 3.68 16.10
C VAL A 58 9.09 2.37 16.74
N TYR A 59 8.03 2.45 17.54
CA TYR A 59 7.53 1.32 18.31
C TYR A 59 6.07 0.96 17.99
N SER A 60 5.36 1.84 17.31
CA SER A 60 3.95 1.68 16.98
C SER A 60 3.63 2.11 15.55
N ASP A 61 2.49 1.64 15.04
CA ASP A 61 1.96 2.07 13.74
C ASP A 61 1.71 3.59 13.71
N ASP A 62 1.32 4.20 14.83
CA ASP A 62 1.14 5.65 14.96
C ASP A 62 2.45 6.41 14.73
N ASP A 63 3.59 5.86 15.15
CA ASP A 63 4.91 6.46 14.94
C ASP A 63 5.31 6.39 13.45
N VAL A 64 4.98 5.28 12.78
CA VAL A 64 5.16 5.12 11.33
C VAL A 64 4.32 6.12 10.55
N MET A 65 3.07 6.35 10.98
CA MET A 65 2.18 7.32 10.35
C MET A 65 2.70 8.75 10.49
N LYS A 66 3.15 9.15 11.69
CA LYS A 66 3.78 10.47 11.92
C LYS A 66 5.00 10.68 11.02
N LEU A 67 5.87 9.68 10.89
CA LEU A 67 7.04 9.73 10.00
C LEU A 67 6.65 9.88 8.52
N CYS A 68 5.61 9.16 8.09
CA CYS A 68 5.10 9.25 6.73
C CYS A 68 4.53 10.65 6.45
N ASP A 69 3.81 11.24 7.40
CA ASP A 69 3.23 12.57 7.26
C ASP A 69 4.30 13.67 7.26
N SER A 70 5.30 13.58 8.14
CA SER A 70 6.43 14.52 8.14
C SER A 70 7.20 14.47 6.82
N TYR A 71 7.46 13.26 6.29
CA TYR A 71 8.15 13.08 5.01
C TYR A 71 7.35 13.64 3.83
N ARG A 72 6.02 13.43 3.81
CA ARG A 72 5.14 13.99 2.77
C ARG A 72 5.14 15.51 2.83
N GLN A 73 5.14 16.10 4.02
CA GLN A 73 5.17 17.54 4.20
C GLN A 73 6.49 18.14 3.68
N GLU A 74 7.63 17.57 4.08
CA GLU A 74 8.96 17.98 3.59
C GLU A 74 9.06 17.88 2.06
N ARG A 75 8.57 16.78 1.48
CA ARG A 75 8.49 16.60 0.01
C ARG A 75 7.65 17.68 -0.68
N ARG A 76 6.52 18.08 -0.08
CA ARG A 76 5.67 19.16 -0.62
C ARG A 76 6.41 20.50 -0.59
N GLU A 77 7.10 20.81 0.50
CA GLU A 77 7.90 22.03 0.63
C GLU A 77 9.08 22.09 -0.36
N ILE A 78 9.75 20.96 -0.59
CA ILE A 78 10.80 20.83 -1.62
C ILE A 78 10.23 21.03 -3.03
N ASN A 79 9.05 20.46 -3.32
CA ASN A 79 8.43 20.62 -4.63
C ASN A 79 7.91 22.06 -4.85
N GLN A 80 7.39 22.71 -3.81
CA GLN A 80 6.96 24.11 -3.87
C GLN A 80 8.16 25.06 -4.06
N SER A 81 9.25 24.87 -3.31
CA SER A 81 10.47 25.69 -3.44
C SER A 81 11.16 25.55 -4.79
N ARG A 82 11.05 24.39 -5.45
CA ARG A 82 11.48 24.18 -6.84
C ARG A 82 10.60 24.89 -7.88
N ASN A 83 9.32 25.08 -7.58
CA ASN A 83 8.36 25.72 -8.49
C ASN A 83 8.28 27.26 -8.31
N THR A 84 8.94 27.80 -7.28
CA THR A 84 8.98 29.24 -6.96
C THR A 84 10.33 29.91 -7.28
N LYS A 85 11.26 29.22 -7.94
CA LYS A 85 12.48 29.85 -8.46
C LYS A 85 12.17 30.41 -9.87
N PRO A 86 12.34 31.72 -10.11
CA PRO A 86 12.04 32.36 -11.40
C PRO A 86 12.96 31.87 -12.52
#